data_AF-A0A9P1IW20-F1
#
_entry.id   AF-A0A9P1IW20-F1
#
_cell.length_a   1.000
_cell.length_b   1.000
_cell.length_c   1.000
_cell.angle_alpha   90.00
_cell.angle_beta   90.00
_cell.angle_gamma   90.00
#
_symmetry.space_group_name_H-M   'P 1'
#
loop_
_entity.id
_entity.type
_entity.pdbx_description
1 polymer ?
#
loop_
_entity_poly.entity_id
_entity_poly.type
_entity_poly.pdbx_seq_one_letter_code
_entity_poly.pdbx_strand_id
1 'polypeptide(L)'
;MCCIFAVLLLFPIFNVNSIGTNYSCSLESGEIFNDQADFGYLAPRLPIHKICQGNSELVCSDELTFCTGKNIFFDFSNLKISQKSARYRDDVIGPGNVGGFCNESFDKNLLDGNLNYPGYLTSWSDELKHFVSVENAMENCDVIFEKPTILMKLDAANNMYHHFCDFINLYASLHINQSFSQDGNVIWWDTHPEGYLDQMFGITWKAFSNNTPIELKSLDQKKVCFKNVMLPLLARQRDGLFYNSPIVPECSKSELFSNFSDFILDRLLIPKHQAELEKVRIVILSRSTSYRRILNIREVSFSKILFKK
;
A
#
# COMPACT_ATOMS: atom_id res chain seq x y z
N MET A 1 5.40 20.93 -19.68
CA MET A 1 5.21 19.48 -19.92
C MET A 1 4.51 18.92 -18.70
N CYS A 2 3.18 19.08 -18.61
CA CYS A 2 2.41 18.99 -17.35
C CYS A 2 1.05 18.27 -17.53
N CYS A 3 0.98 17.27 -18.40
CA CYS A 3 -0.30 16.67 -18.81
C CYS A 3 -0.38 15.15 -18.58
N ILE A 4 -0.01 14.67 -17.39
CA ILE A 4 -0.19 13.25 -17.01
C ILE A 4 -1.01 13.06 -15.72
N PHE A 5 -1.60 14.13 -15.17
CA PHE A 5 -2.40 14.03 -13.93
C PHE A 5 -3.93 13.88 -14.11
N ALA A 6 -4.45 13.85 -15.34
CA ALA A 6 -5.89 14.12 -15.55
C ALA A 6 -6.76 12.95 -16.07
N VAL A 7 -6.33 11.68 -16.01
CA VAL A 7 -7.13 10.57 -16.61
C VAL A 7 -7.61 9.51 -15.60
N LEU A 8 -7.61 9.80 -14.29
CA LEU A 8 -8.31 8.94 -13.32
C LEU A 8 -9.12 9.71 -12.24
N LEU A 9 -9.35 11.02 -12.43
CA LEU A 9 -10.13 11.87 -11.52
C LEU A 9 -11.47 12.31 -12.11
N LEU A 10 -12.22 11.37 -12.70
CA LEU A 10 -13.62 11.60 -13.08
C LEU A 10 -14.53 10.73 -12.21
N PHE A 11 -14.73 11.16 -10.97
CA PHE A 11 -15.91 10.80 -10.18
C PHE A 11 -16.62 12.10 -9.75
N PRO A 12 -17.96 12.15 -9.69
CA PRO A 12 -18.68 13.36 -9.35
C PRO A 12 -18.51 13.70 -7.88
N ILE A 13 -18.14 14.95 -7.64
CA ILE A 13 -18.18 15.65 -6.34
C ILE A 13 -19.62 15.59 -5.80
N PHE A 14 -19.80 15.19 -4.54
CA PHE A 14 -21.02 15.45 -3.78
C PHE A 14 -20.77 16.38 -2.58
N ASN A 15 -21.86 17.07 -2.28
CA ASN A 15 -22.01 18.26 -1.47
C ASN A 15 -21.78 17.96 0.03
N VAL A 16 -21.00 18.82 0.70
CA VAL A 16 -20.78 18.79 2.15
C VAL A 16 -22.06 19.29 2.81
N ASN A 17 -22.94 18.38 3.22
CA ASN A 17 -23.89 18.49 4.35
C ASN A 17 -24.87 17.30 4.38
N SER A 18 -24.37 16.11 4.72
CA SER A 18 -25.17 15.05 5.35
C SER A 18 -24.24 13.94 5.82
N ILE A 19 -24.22 13.66 7.13
CA ILE A 19 -23.76 12.37 7.63
C ILE A 19 -24.84 11.36 7.22
N GLY A 20 -24.65 10.73 6.08
CA GLY A 20 -25.52 9.75 5.46
C GLY A 20 -24.72 9.07 4.34
N THR A 21 -24.65 7.75 4.36
CA THR A 21 -23.84 6.93 3.45
C THR A 21 -24.10 7.32 1.98
N ASN A 22 -23.10 7.91 1.33
CA ASN A 22 -23.24 8.54 0.01
C ASN A 22 -22.90 7.62 -1.19
N TYR A 23 -22.92 6.30 -0.97
CA TYR A 23 -22.70 5.33 -2.06
C TYR A 23 -23.91 5.29 -2.99
N SER A 24 -23.68 5.19 -4.29
CA SER A 24 -24.78 4.89 -5.23
C SER A 24 -25.01 3.39 -5.24
N CYS A 25 -25.75 2.88 -4.26
CA CYS A 25 -26.07 1.46 -4.10
C CYS A 25 -27.57 1.26 -3.86
N SER A 26 -28.05 0.04 -4.11
CA SER A 26 -29.28 -0.42 -3.45
C SER A 26 -29.04 -0.48 -1.93
N LEU A 27 -30.11 -0.39 -1.12
CA LEU A 27 -29.99 -0.47 0.34
C LEU A 27 -29.36 -1.80 0.79
N GLU A 28 -29.68 -2.91 0.12
CA GLU A 28 -29.18 -4.25 0.44
C GLU A 28 -27.70 -4.43 0.05
N SER A 29 -27.25 -3.81 -1.05
CA SER A 29 -25.87 -3.89 -1.51
C SER A 29 -24.92 -2.92 -0.80
N GLY A 30 -25.44 -1.94 -0.05
CA GLY A 30 -24.66 -0.89 0.57
C GLY A 30 -23.68 -1.39 1.64
N GLU A 31 -24.12 -2.30 2.52
CA GLU A 31 -23.26 -2.89 3.56
C GLU A 31 -22.15 -3.74 2.95
N ILE A 32 -22.50 -4.58 1.97
CA ILE A 32 -21.53 -5.40 1.23
C ILE A 32 -20.49 -4.51 0.54
N PHE A 33 -20.92 -3.43 -0.10
CA PHE A 33 -20.00 -2.49 -0.74
C PHE A 33 -19.07 -1.81 0.27
N ASN A 34 -19.60 -1.40 1.42
CA ASN A 34 -18.80 -0.81 2.49
C ASN A 34 -17.67 -1.75 2.95
N ASP A 35 -17.96 -3.03 3.11
CA ASP A 35 -17.01 -4.02 3.60
C ASP A 35 -15.97 -4.43 2.54
N GLN A 36 -16.31 -4.32 1.26
CA GLN A 36 -15.44 -4.73 0.15
C GLN A 36 -14.59 -3.59 -0.42
N ALA A 37 -15.11 -2.37 -0.38
CA ALA A 37 -14.62 -1.26 -1.20
C ALA A 37 -14.46 0.06 -0.42
N ASP A 38 -14.98 0.13 0.80
CA ASP A 38 -14.98 1.35 1.61
C ASP A 38 -14.35 1.17 2.98
N PHE A 39 -14.55 2.10 3.92
CA PHE A 39 -13.93 2.05 5.25
C PHE A 39 -14.26 0.76 6.03
N GLY A 40 -15.38 0.08 5.76
CA GLY A 40 -15.67 -1.26 6.30
C GLY A 40 -14.57 -2.28 6.02
N TYR A 41 -13.90 -2.16 4.86
CA TYR A 41 -12.76 -2.99 4.45
C TYR A 41 -11.61 -3.03 5.49
N LEU A 42 -11.44 -1.96 6.28
CA LEU A 42 -10.35 -1.83 7.24
C LEU A 42 -10.57 -2.62 8.53
N ALA A 43 -11.83 -2.83 8.92
CA ALA A 43 -12.17 -3.49 10.19
C ALA A 43 -11.54 -4.88 10.38
N PRO A 44 -11.61 -5.82 9.42
CA PRO A 44 -10.96 -7.13 9.55
C PRO A 44 -9.42 -7.05 9.45
N ARG A 45 -8.85 -5.90 9.14
CA ARG A 45 -7.40 -5.67 8.97
C ARG A 45 -6.77 -4.94 10.15
N LEU A 46 -7.53 -4.74 11.22
CA LEU A 46 -7.00 -4.16 12.45
C LEU A 46 -5.97 -5.12 13.10
N PRO A 47 -4.86 -4.59 13.62
CA PRO A 47 -3.81 -5.42 14.25
C PRO A 47 -4.26 -5.88 15.64
N ILE A 48 -4.85 -7.08 15.72
CA ILE A 48 -5.35 -7.67 16.97
C ILE A 48 -4.40 -8.70 17.59
N HIS A 49 -3.48 -9.27 16.80
CA HIS A 49 -2.59 -10.35 17.23
C HIS A 49 -1.30 -9.80 17.83
N LYS A 50 -1.18 -9.85 19.16
CA LYS A 50 0.03 -9.45 19.89
C LYS A 50 1.05 -10.59 19.92
N ILE A 51 1.86 -10.69 18.88
CA ILE A 51 2.85 -11.77 18.68
C ILE A 51 4.05 -11.62 19.62
N CYS A 52 4.51 -10.39 19.84
CA CYS A 52 5.66 -10.07 20.70
C CYS A 52 5.29 -8.92 21.64
N GLN A 53 5.58 -9.06 22.92
CA GLN A 53 5.33 -8.05 23.96
C GLN A 53 6.52 -7.93 24.92
N GLY A 54 6.73 -6.71 25.44
CA GLY A 54 7.81 -6.35 26.35
C GLY A 54 8.67 -5.21 25.81
N ASN A 55 10.00 -5.37 25.84
CA ASN A 55 10.93 -4.36 25.33
C ASN A 55 10.78 -4.13 23.82
N SER A 56 10.39 -5.16 23.09
CA SER A 56 9.96 -5.10 21.69
C SER A 56 8.50 -5.50 21.56
N GLU A 57 7.84 -4.95 20.55
CA GLU A 57 6.45 -5.26 20.24
C GLU A 57 6.32 -5.66 18.76
N LEU A 58 5.46 -6.65 18.48
CA LEU A 58 4.97 -6.96 17.14
C LEU A 58 3.48 -7.26 17.24
N VAL A 59 2.68 -6.44 16.57
CA VAL A 59 1.22 -6.61 16.52
C VAL A 59 0.78 -6.66 15.06
N CYS A 60 0.01 -7.68 14.70
CA CYS A 60 -0.40 -7.93 13.32
C CYS A 60 -1.91 -8.17 13.19
N SER A 61 -2.44 -7.95 12.00
CA SER A 61 -3.76 -8.42 11.59
C SER A 61 -3.74 -9.91 11.24
N ASP A 62 -4.92 -10.46 10.99
CA ASP A 62 -5.05 -11.80 10.40
C ASP A 62 -4.19 -11.94 9.14
N GLU A 63 -3.58 -13.12 8.99
CA GLU A 63 -2.77 -13.50 7.83
C GLU A 63 -1.54 -12.60 7.60
N LEU A 64 -1.14 -11.83 8.63
CA LEU A 64 0.00 -10.90 8.58
C LEU A 64 -0.09 -9.90 7.41
N THR A 65 -1.31 -9.47 7.11
CA THR A 65 -1.62 -8.55 6.02
C THR A 65 -1.22 -7.11 6.34
N PHE A 66 -1.23 -6.75 7.62
CA PHE A 66 -0.75 -5.49 8.18
C PHE A 66 -0.09 -5.77 9.52
N CYS A 67 1.05 -5.12 9.81
CA CYS A 67 1.69 -5.20 11.12
C CYS A 67 2.31 -3.88 11.54
N THR A 68 2.46 -3.72 12.85
CA THR A 68 3.26 -2.67 13.48
C THR A 68 4.28 -3.31 14.41
N GLY A 69 5.48 -2.73 14.48
CA GLY A 69 6.51 -3.19 15.38
C GLY A 69 7.21 -2.05 16.10
N LYS A 70 7.66 -2.32 17.34
CA LYS A 70 8.52 -1.43 18.12
C LYS A 70 9.79 -2.14 18.52
N ASN A 71 10.91 -1.43 18.38
CA ASN A 71 12.25 -1.96 18.71
C ASN A 71 12.49 -3.33 18.05
N ILE A 72 12.29 -3.43 16.74
CA ILE A 72 12.54 -4.67 15.99
C ILE A 72 13.68 -4.48 15.01
N PHE A 73 14.40 -5.57 14.70
CA PHE A 73 15.46 -5.57 13.71
C PHE A 73 15.08 -6.39 12.48
N PHE A 74 15.63 -6.00 11.34
CA PHE A 74 15.73 -6.78 10.11
C PHE A 74 17.20 -6.82 9.71
N ASP A 75 17.72 -8.02 9.51
CA ASP A 75 19.07 -8.28 9.04
C ASP A 75 19.02 -8.64 7.55
N PHE A 76 19.53 -7.73 6.74
CA PHE A 76 19.56 -7.86 5.28
C PHE A 76 20.83 -8.54 4.78
N SER A 77 21.51 -9.35 5.60
CA SER A 77 22.67 -10.17 5.19
C SER A 77 22.40 -11.09 4.00
N ASN A 78 21.14 -11.51 3.77
CA ASN A 78 20.74 -12.33 2.62
C ASN A 78 20.35 -11.51 1.37
N LEU A 79 20.26 -10.19 1.48
CA LEU A 79 19.84 -9.34 0.36
C LEU A 79 20.82 -9.41 -0.82
N LYS A 80 22.14 -9.34 -0.58
CA LYS A 80 23.25 -9.60 -1.52
C LYS A 80 22.90 -9.23 -2.97
N ILE A 81 22.59 -7.96 -3.21
CA ILE A 81 22.10 -7.53 -4.52
C ILE A 81 23.20 -7.70 -5.56
N SER A 82 22.82 -8.30 -6.69
CA SER A 82 23.68 -8.54 -7.83
C SER A 82 22.94 -8.22 -9.13
N GLN A 83 23.67 -8.17 -10.23
CA GLN A 83 23.09 -7.96 -11.57
C GLN A 83 22.08 -9.06 -11.97
N LYS A 84 22.04 -10.18 -11.26
CA LYS A 84 21.10 -11.29 -11.49
C LYS A 84 19.90 -11.27 -10.53
N SER A 85 19.86 -10.36 -9.58
CA SER A 85 18.80 -10.32 -8.57
C SER A 85 17.45 -9.98 -9.23
N ALA A 86 16.47 -10.86 -9.02
CA ALA A 86 15.08 -10.61 -9.39
C ALA A 86 14.47 -9.53 -8.47
N ARG A 87 13.41 -8.83 -8.91
CA ARG A 87 12.78 -7.71 -8.17
C ARG A 87 11.94 -8.15 -6.96
N TYR A 88 11.26 -9.30 -7.07
CA TYR A 88 10.25 -9.77 -6.12
C TYR A 88 10.74 -11.01 -5.35
N ARG A 89 11.88 -10.85 -4.67
CA ARG A 89 12.48 -11.92 -3.88
C ARG A 89 11.77 -12.09 -2.54
N ASP A 90 11.55 -13.34 -2.16
CA ASP A 90 10.95 -13.81 -0.91
C ASP A 90 11.99 -14.43 0.05
N ASP A 91 13.25 -14.51 -0.37
CA ASP A 91 14.39 -15.05 0.37
C ASP A 91 15.25 -13.95 1.04
N VAL A 92 14.76 -12.71 1.08
CA VAL A 92 15.50 -11.55 1.62
C VAL A 92 15.78 -11.69 3.11
N ILE A 93 14.84 -12.26 3.86
CA ILE A 93 14.94 -12.47 5.30
C ILE A 93 14.99 -13.97 5.56
N GLY A 94 16.06 -14.44 6.21
CA GLY A 94 16.23 -15.84 6.58
C GLY A 94 15.98 -16.09 8.07
N PRO A 95 16.13 -17.35 8.53
CA PRO A 95 16.02 -17.71 9.94
C PRO A 95 16.91 -16.86 10.84
N GLY A 96 16.33 -16.24 11.87
CA GLY A 96 17.05 -15.39 12.81
C GLY A 96 17.38 -13.98 12.31
N ASN A 97 17.02 -13.64 11.06
CA ASN A 97 17.29 -12.33 10.48
C ASN A 97 16.17 -11.30 10.74
N VAL A 98 15.16 -11.63 11.53
CA VAL A 98 14.16 -10.66 11.97
C VAL A 98 13.73 -10.99 13.39
N GLY A 99 13.54 -9.99 14.23
CA GLY A 99 13.18 -10.25 15.63
C GLY A 99 13.16 -9.02 16.53
N GLY A 100 12.94 -9.29 17.80
CA GLY A 100 12.90 -8.31 18.88
C GLY A 100 13.21 -8.98 20.23
N PHE A 101 13.20 -8.22 21.32
CA PHE A 101 13.30 -8.76 22.67
C PHE A 101 11.92 -8.80 23.34
N CYS A 102 11.25 -9.94 23.20
CA CYS A 102 9.89 -10.17 23.70
C CYS A 102 9.94 -10.80 25.10
N ASN A 103 10.38 -10.04 26.10
CA ASN A 103 10.59 -10.53 27.47
C ASN A 103 9.32 -10.72 28.28
N GLU A 104 8.18 -10.18 27.86
CA GLU A 104 6.89 -10.44 28.51
C GLU A 104 6.16 -11.63 27.88
N SER A 105 6.07 -11.65 26.55
CA SER A 105 5.39 -12.72 25.82
C SER A 105 5.86 -12.82 24.38
N PHE A 106 6.08 -14.05 23.90
CA PHE A 106 6.29 -14.36 22.50
C PHE A 106 5.40 -15.54 22.10
N ASP A 107 4.38 -15.28 21.29
CA ASP A 107 3.43 -16.30 20.84
C ASP A 107 3.80 -16.82 19.44
N LYS A 108 4.70 -17.82 19.43
CA LYS A 108 5.14 -18.47 18.18
C LYS A 108 4.00 -19.24 17.50
N ASN A 109 3.08 -19.82 18.27
CA ASN A 109 1.95 -20.57 17.70
C ASN A 109 0.98 -19.63 16.97
N LEU A 110 0.72 -18.44 17.54
CA LEU A 110 -0.09 -17.41 16.90
C LEU A 110 0.54 -16.90 15.61
N LEU A 111 1.86 -16.65 15.62
CA LEU A 111 2.61 -16.29 14.42
C LEU A 111 2.47 -17.38 13.35
N ASP A 112 2.79 -18.62 13.69
CA ASP A 112 2.78 -19.75 12.75
C ASP A 112 1.38 -20.04 12.21
N GLY A 113 0.34 -19.89 13.04
CA GLY A 113 -1.06 -20.03 12.65
C GLY A 113 -1.55 -18.98 11.65
N ASN A 114 -0.83 -17.85 11.51
CA ASN A 114 -1.15 -16.76 10.58
C ASN A 114 -0.33 -16.80 9.27
N LEU A 115 0.51 -17.82 9.04
CA LEU A 115 1.38 -17.93 7.84
C LEU A 115 0.69 -18.55 6.61
N ASN A 116 -0.63 -18.71 6.62
CA ASN A 116 -1.36 -19.54 5.64
C ASN A 116 -1.40 -18.96 4.20
N TYR A 117 -1.11 -17.67 4.03
CA TYR A 117 -1.18 -16.99 2.72
C TYR A 117 0.13 -16.25 2.40
N PRO A 118 1.23 -16.98 2.13
CA PRO A 118 2.49 -16.38 1.71
C PRO A 118 2.38 -15.76 0.32
N GLY A 119 3.36 -14.95 -0.05
CA GLY A 119 3.41 -14.28 -1.33
C GLY A 119 3.85 -12.83 -1.21
N TYR A 120 4.76 -12.44 -2.09
CA TYR A 120 5.46 -11.15 -2.03
C TYR A 120 4.54 -9.92 -1.93
N LEU A 121 3.40 -9.87 -2.63
CA LEU A 121 2.41 -8.77 -2.54
C LEU A 121 1.10 -9.17 -1.83
N THR A 122 1.08 -10.31 -1.15
CA THR A 122 -0.12 -10.84 -0.48
C THR A 122 -0.06 -10.58 1.03
N SER A 123 1.04 -10.91 1.67
CA SER A 123 1.24 -10.71 3.12
C SER A 123 2.71 -10.52 3.49
N TRP A 124 2.98 -10.28 4.76
CA TRP A 124 4.33 -10.22 5.36
C TRP A 124 4.81 -11.58 5.89
N SER A 125 4.12 -12.67 5.54
CA SER A 125 4.42 -14.02 6.03
C SER A 125 5.82 -14.49 5.68
N ASP A 126 6.31 -14.20 4.48
CA ASP A 126 7.63 -14.68 4.04
C ASP A 126 8.79 -14.07 4.83
N GLU A 127 8.64 -12.83 5.27
CA GLU A 127 9.63 -12.19 6.13
C GLU A 127 9.42 -12.61 7.60
N LEU A 128 8.19 -12.53 8.11
CA LEU A 128 7.89 -12.69 9.52
C LEU A 128 7.89 -14.15 10.00
N LYS A 129 7.81 -15.16 9.12
CA LYS A 129 7.95 -16.58 9.52
C LYS A 129 9.23 -16.86 10.29
N HIS A 130 10.25 -16.03 10.09
CA HIS A 130 11.57 -16.12 10.72
C HIS A 130 11.72 -15.26 11.97
N PHE A 131 10.65 -14.64 12.47
CA PHE A 131 10.70 -13.79 13.66
C PHE A 131 11.14 -14.58 14.90
N VAL A 132 12.15 -14.04 15.60
CA VAL A 132 12.69 -14.61 16.84
C VAL A 132 12.65 -13.60 17.99
N SER A 133 12.52 -14.12 19.21
CA SER A 133 12.78 -13.35 20.42
C SER A 133 14.23 -13.58 20.85
N VAL A 134 15.03 -12.51 20.94
CA VAL A 134 16.43 -12.57 21.38
C VAL A 134 16.74 -11.43 22.33
N GLU A 135 17.52 -11.73 23.39
CA GLU A 135 18.11 -10.69 24.22
C GLU A 135 19.00 -9.78 23.38
N ASN A 136 19.05 -8.49 23.73
CA ASN A 136 19.88 -7.51 23.03
C ASN A 136 19.60 -7.38 21.52
N ALA A 137 18.35 -7.65 21.10
CA ALA A 137 17.92 -7.57 19.70
C ALA A 137 18.32 -6.26 19.00
N MET A 138 18.26 -5.15 19.74
CA MET A 138 18.56 -3.80 19.27
C MET A 138 20.03 -3.38 19.44
N GLU A 139 20.92 -4.27 19.87
CA GLU A 139 22.36 -4.01 19.92
C GLU A 139 23.02 -4.36 18.57
N ASN A 140 24.16 -3.71 18.29
CA ASN A 140 25.00 -3.94 17.11
C ASN A 140 24.27 -3.75 15.77
N CYS A 141 23.34 -2.80 15.70
CA CYS A 141 22.69 -2.42 14.44
C CYS A 141 23.62 -1.49 13.64
N ASP A 142 23.79 -1.75 12.36
CA ASP A 142 24.55 -0.89 11.45
C ASP A 142 23.79 0.40 11.13
N VAL A 143 22.46 0.32 11.10
CA VAL A 143 21.55 1.45 10.86
C VAL A 143 20.42 1.39 11.87
N ILE A 144 20.13 2.55 12.48
CA ILE A 144 18.99 2.70 13.39
C ILE A 144 18.06 3.78 12.84
N PHE A 145 16.82 3.40 12.56
CA PHE A 145 15.76 4.33 12.22
C PHE A 145 15.00 4.75 13.47
N GLU A 146 15.34 5.94 13.96
CA GLU A 146 14.70 6.56 15.13
C GLU A 146 13.27 7.06 14.83
N LYS A 147 13.04 7.54 13.61
CA LYS A 147 11.71 8.01 13.16
C LYS A 147 10.82 6.85 12.71
N PRO A 148 9.48 6.99 12.80
CA PRO A 148 8.54 6.01 12.24
C PRO A 148 8.90 5.67 10.79
N THR A 149 8.99 4.38 10.49
CA THR A 149 9.44 3.91 9.18
C THR A 149 8.43 2.94 8.58
N ILE A 150 8.11 3.14 7.31
CA ILE A 150 7.20 2.28 6.55
C ILE A 150 8.05 1.40 5.65
N LEU A 151 7.96 0.08 5.78
CA LEU A 151 8.56 -0.84 4.82
C LEU A 151 7.51 -1.17 3.77
N MET A 152 7.74 -0.75 2.53
CA MET A 152 6.73 -0.88 1.48
C MET A 152 7.22 -1.85 0.39
N LYS A 153 6.53 -2.98 0.23
CA LYS A 153 6.65 -3.80 -0.99
C LYS A 153 5.76 -3.20 -2.07
N LEU A 154 6.30 -3.10 -3.28
CA LEU A 154 5.71 -2.29 -4.34
C LEU A 154 5.29 -3.18 -5.52
N ASP A 155 4.14 -2.87 -6.09
CA ASP A 155 3.82 -3.34 -7.44
C ASP A 155 4.56 -2.48 -8.48
N ALA A 156 4.24 -2.66 -9.77
CA ALA A 156 4.96 -2.04 -10.86
C ALA A 156 4.62 -0.53 -11.04
N ALA A 157 5.65 0.32 -11.07
CA ALA A 157 5.53 1.75 -11.43
C ALA A 157 5.34 2.02 -12.94
N ASN A 158 5.19 0.98 -13.77
CA ASN A 158 5.16 1.12 -15.23
C ASN A 158 3.90 1.84 -15.75
N ASN A 159 2.82 1.90 -14.97
CA ASN A 159 1.68 2.77 -15.24
C ASN A 159 0.88 3.01 -13.95
N MET A 160 0.03 4.05 -13.99
CA MET A 160 -0.79 4.44 -12.84
C MET A 160 -1.75 3.34 -12.42
N TYR A 161 -2.26 2.52 -13.34
CA TYR A 161 -3.14 1.41 -12.98
C TYR A 161 -2.43 0.41 -12.05
N HIS A 162 -1.15 0.10 -12.29
CA HIS A 162 -0.40 -0.80 -11.41
C HIS A 162 0.12 -0.12 -10.15
N HIS A 163 0.46 1.16 -10.19
CA HIS A 163 1.04 1.83 -9.02
C HIS A 163 -0.01 2.42 -8.05
N PHE A 164 -1.23 2.66 -8.54
CA PHE A 164 -2.32 3.21 -7.72
C PHE A 164 -2.63 2.34 -6.51
N CYS A 165 -2.57 1.01 -6.67
CA CYS A 165 -2.80 0.07 -5.59
C CYS A 165 -1.82 0.26 -4.42
N ASP A 166 -0.58 0.66 -4.69
CA ASP A 166 0.44 0.86 -3.65
C ASP A 166 0.02 2.03 -2.75
N PHE A 167 -0.40 3.14 -3.35
CA PHE A 167 -0.79 4.34 -2.61
C PHE A 167 -2.12 4.21 -1.87
N ILE A 168 -3.14 3.60 -2.48
CA ILE A 168 -4.44 3.44 -1.79
C ILE A 168 -4.33 2.47 -0.62
N ASN A 169 -3.57 1.37 -0.76
CA ASN A 169 -3.33 0.44 0.35
C ASN A 169 -2.46 1.06 1.43
N LEU A 170 -1.48 1.89 1.06
CA LEU A 170 -0.70 2.67 2.03
C LEU A 170 -1.59 3.67 2.79
N TYR A 171 -2.47 4.39 2.10
CA TYR A 171 -3.43 5.30 2.72
C TYR A 171 -4.40 4.58 3.67
N ALA A 172 -4.95 3.44 3.25
CA ALA A 172 -5.74 2.56 4.10
C ALA A 172 -4.96 2.12 5.36
N SER A 173 -3.67 1.80 5.19
CA SER A 173 -2.79 1.43 6.30
C SER A 173 -2.56 2.57 7.29
N LEU A 174 -2.54 3.84 6.84
CA LEU A 174 -2.45 5.00 7.73
C LEU A 174 -3.69 5.13 8.62
N HIS A 175 -4.89 4.82 8.09
CA HIS A 175 -6.13 4.77 8.88
C HIS A 175 -6.09 3.67 9.94
N ILE A 176 -5.63 2.47 9.56
CA ILE A 176 -5.45 1.35 10.51
C ILE A 176 -4.47 1.72 11.62
N ASN A 177 -3.34 2.34 11.25
CA ASN A 177 -2.29 2.75 12.18
C ASN A 177 -2.62 4.04 12.96
N GLN A 178 -3.69 4.76 12.57
CA GLN A 178 -4.08 6.07 13.09
C GLN A 178 -2.93 7.10 13.06
N SER A 179 -2.09 7.06 12.03
CA SER A 179 -0.91 7.92 11.91
C SER A 179 -0.79 8.51 10.52
N PHE A 180 -0.84 9.85 10.44
CA PHE A 180 -0.81 10.62 9.18
C PHE A 180 0.34 11.63 9.14
N SER A 181 1.33 11.48 10.02
CA SER A 181 2.51 12.34 10.01
C SER A 181 3.34 12.09 8.75
N GLN A 182 3.83 13.16 8.12
CA GLN A 182 4.82 13.09 7.05
C GLN A 182 6.27 13.05 7.60
N ASP A 183 6.45 13.15 8.92
CA ASP A 183 7.75 13.03 9.58
C ASP A 183 8.11 11.56 9.88
N GLY A 184 8.26 10.79 8.80
CA GLY A 184 8.64 9.38 8.86
C GLY A 184 9.41 8.98 7.61
N ASN A 185 10.02 7.80 7.62
CA ASN A 185 10.74 7.26 6.47
C ASN A 185 9.84 6.30 5.70
N VAL A 186 10.06 6.21 4.39
CA VAL A 186 9.52 5.13 3.56
C VAL A 186 10.72 4.39 2.98
N ILE A 187 10.77 3.08 3.17
CA ILE A 187 11.75 2.22 2.54
C ILE A 187 11.03 1.41 1.47
N TRP A 188 11.50 1.54 0.24
CA TRP A 188 11.04 0.73 -0.88
C TRP A 188 11.73 -0.63 -0.84
N TRP A 189 10.95 -1.67 -0.54
CA TRP A 189 11.39 -3.05 -0.55
C TRP A 189 11.54 -3.55 -1.99
N ASP A 190 12.54 -3.06 -2.69
CA ASP A 190 12.85 -3.45 -4.06
C ASP A 190 14.23 -4.10 -4.13
N THR A 191 14.27 -5.30 -4.71
CA THR A 191 15.51 -6.12 -4.73
C THR A 191 16.21 -6.11 -6.09
N HIS A 192 15.75 -5.26 -7.02
CA HIS A 192 16.38 -5.12 -8.32
C HIS A 192 17.67 -4.31 -8.21
N PRO A 193 18.75 -4.65 -8.95
CA PRO A 193 20.03 -3.93 -8.89
C PRO A 193 19.92 -2.45 -9.28
N GLU A 194 19.04 -2.13 -10.24
CA GLU A 194 18.78 -0.74 -10.64
C GLU A 194 17.91 0.02 -9.63
N GLY A 195 17.36 -0.66 -8.63
CA GLY A 195 16.40 -0.11 -7.67
C GLY A 195 14.99 0.05 -8.24
N TYR A 196 14.19 0.85 -7.54
CA TYR A 196 12.80 1.12 -7.92
C TYR A 196 12.72 2.38 -8.78
N LEU A 197 12.33 2.20 -10.04
CA LEU A 197 12.25 3.27 -11.02
C LEU A 197 10.83 3.86 -11.06
N ASP A 198 10.59 4.90 -10.27
CA ASP A 198 9.30 5.61 -10.22
C ASP A 198 9.41 7.05 -10.73
N GLN A 199 9.76 7.19 -12.02
CA GLN A 199 9.95 8.49 -12.65
C GLN A 199 8.62 9.24 -12.91
N MET A 200 7.53 8.50 -13.06
CA MET A 200 6.25 9.04 -13.51
C MET A 200 5.34 9.46 -12.35
N PHE A 201 5.39 8.73 -11.24
CA PHE A 201 4.47 8.89 -10.12
C PHE A 201 5.20 9.14 -8.79
N GLY A 202 6.54 9.20 -8.81
CA GLY A 202 7.39 9.39 -7.64
C GLY A 202 7.08 10.64 -6.80
N ILE A 203 6.45 11.65 -7.41
CA ILE A 203 6.01 12.85 -6.68
C ILE A 203 4.95 12.53 -5.61
N THR A 204 4.16 11.47 -5.81
CA THR A 204 3.06 11.08 -4.93
C THR A 204 3.56 10.64 -3.55
N TRP A 205 4.79 10.13 -3.43
CA TRP A 205 5.40 9.79 -2.14
C TRP A 205 5.48 10.96 -1.18
N LYS A 206 5.54 12.20 -1.70
CA LYS A 206 5.51 13.41 -0.88
C LYS A 206 4.20 13.56 -0.09
N ALA A 207 3.12 12.93 -0.52
CA ALA A 207 1.87 12.93 0.24
C ALA A 207 1.97 12.13 1.54
N PHE A 208 2.90 11.16 1.60
CA PHE A 208 3.06 10.23 2.72
C PHE A 208 4.27 10.55 3.59
N SER A 209 5.33 11.15 3.02
CA SER A 209 6.54 11.49 3.75
C SER A 209 7.21 12.74 3.19
N ASN A 210 7.78 13.56 4.07
CA ASN A 210 8.65 14.66 3.69
C ASN A 210 10.07 14.20 3.33
N ASN A 211 10.42 12.96 3.66
CA ASN A 211 11.72 12.36 3.36
C ASN A 211 11.67 11.68 2.00
N THR A 212 12.81 11.67 1.30
CA THR A 212 12.95 10.90 0.06
C THR A 212 12.91 9.40 0.38
N PRO A 213 12.12 8.59 -0.34
CA PRO A 213 12.11 7.15 -0.14
C PRO A 213 13.51 6.54 -0.24
N ILE A 214 13.78 5.59 0.65
CA ILE A 214 15.06 4.91 0.76
C ILE A 214 14.96 3.58 0.00
N GLU A 215 15.90 3.34 -0.90
CA GLU A 215 15.95 2.06 -1.62
C GLU A 215 16.54 0.97 -0.72
N LEU A 216 15.91 -0.21 -0.69
CA LEU A 216 16.37 -1.35 0.12
C LEU A 216 17.84 -1.72 -0.16
N LYS A 217 18.31 -1.55 -1.41
CA LYS A 217 19.70 -1.79 -1.79
C LYS A 217 20.74 -0.99 -0.99
N SER A 218 20.37 0.17 -0.46
CA SER A 218 21.25 0.97 0.42
C SER A 218 21.48 0.32 1.80
N LEU A 219 20.64 -0.65 2.15
CA LEU A 219 20.66 -1.43 3.38
C LEU A 219 21.22 -2.84 3.17
N ASP A 220 21.76 -3.12 1.98
CA ASP A 220 22.30 -4.44 1.65
C ASP A 220 23.39 -4.87 2.62
N GLN A 221 23.26 -6.10 3.13
CA GLN A 221 24.16 -6.73 4.09
C GLN A 221 24.27 -6.02 5.44
N LYS A 222 23.24 -5.27 5.85
CA LYS A 222 23.21 -4.57 7.14
C LYS A 222 22.16 -5.13 8.08
N LYS A 223 22.48 -5.14 9.37
CA LYS A 223 21.48 -5.25 10.45
C LYS A 223 20.86 -3.88 10.69
N VAL A 224 19.57 -3.77 10.39
CA VAL A 224 18.80 -2.53 10.47
C VAL A 224 17.80 -2.63 11.61
N CYS A 225 17.77 -1.62 12.47
CA CYS A 225 16.89 -1.59 13.63
C CYS A 225 15.91 -0.44 13.53
N PHE A 226 14.67 -0.72 13.87
CA PHE A 226 13.57 0.23 13.80
C PHE A 226 13.02 0.47 15.20
N LYS A 227 12.99 1.74 15.62
CA LYS A 227 12.26 2.11 16.84
C LYS A 227 10.76 1.92 16.66
N ASN A 228 10.24 2.33 15.51
CA ASN A 228 8.85 2.14 15.12
C ASN A 228 8.81 1.81 13.63
N VAL A 229 8.14 0.70 13.29
CA VAL A 229 7.97 0.27 11.90
C VAL A 229 6.54 -0.16 11.61
N MET A 230 6.06 0.21 10.43
CA MET A 230 4.78 -0.24 9.89
C MET A 230 5.04 -1.09 8.64
N LEU A 231 4.40 -2.25 8.63
CA LEU A 231 4.30 -3.17 7.50
C LEU A 231 2.87 -3.02 6.94
N PRO A 232 2.66 -2.17 5.92
CA PRO A 232 1.35 -1.81 5.40
C PRO A 232 0.65 -2.96 4.69
N LEU A 233 -0.65 -2.77 4.42
CA LEU A 233 -1.42 -3.58 3.48
C LEU A 233 -0.73 -3.61 2.11
N LEU A 234 -0.81 -4.77 1.46
CA LEU A 234 -0.16 -5.04 0.19
C LEU A 234 -1.17 -5.13 -0.96
N ALA A 235 -0.72 -4.78 -2.15
CA ALA A 235 -1.57 -4.58 -3.32
C ALA A 235 -2.39 -5.80 -3.78
N ARG A 236 -1.92 -7.03 -3.52
CA ARG A 236 -2.49 -8.26 -4.08
C ARG A 236 -2.99 -9.23 -3.02
N GLN A 237 -3.42 -8.69 -1.88
CA GLN A 237 -4.12 -9.43 -0.84
C GLN A 237 -5.33 -10.19 -1.39
N ARG A 238 -5.65 -11.33 -0.77
CA ARG A 238 -6.92 -12.01 -1.00
C ARG A 238 -8.05 -11.08 -0.56
N ASP A 239 -9.08 -10.97 -1.39
CA ASP A 239 -10.21 -10.05 -1.16
C ASP A 239 -9.71 -8.63 -0.83
N GLY A 240 -8.60 -8.23 -1.50
CA GLY A 240 -7.82 -7.02 -1.24
C GLY A 240 -8.30 -5.80 -2.03
N LEU A 241 -7.90 -4.61 -1.60
CA LEU A 241 -8.32 -3.36 -2.24
C LEU A 241 -7.67 -3.19 -3.63
N PHE A 242 -8.45 -2.67 -4.58
CA PHE A 242 -8.12 -2.42 -6.00
C PHE A 242 -8.05 -3.66 -6.92
N TYR A 243 -7.14 -4.62 -6.70
CA TYR A 243 -6.98 -5.74 -7.65
C TYR A 243 -7.95 -6.89 -7.44
N ASN A 244 -8.12 -7.28 -6.18
CA ASN A 244 -8.86 -8.48 -5.79
C ASN A 244 -10.12 -8.10 -5.03
N SER A 245 -10.65 -6.88 -5.24
CA SER A 245 -11.82 -6.40 -4.51
C SER A 245 -13.06 -7.07 -5.08
N PRO A 246 -13.83 -7.83 -4.29
CA PRO A 246 -14.98 -8.56 -4.79
C PRO A 246 -16.22 -7.65 -4.91
N ILE A 247 -16.08 -6.51 -5.60
CA ILE A 247 -17.06 -5.41 -5.64
C ILE A 247 -18.43 -5.91 -6.09
N VAL A 248 -19.45 -5.68 -5.25
CA VAL A 248 -20.84 -5.87 -5.63
C VAL A 248 -21.21 -5.00 -6.84
N PRO A 249 -21.88 -5.56 -7.88
CA PRO A 249 -22.26 -4.79 -9.05
C PRO A 249 -23.12 -3.58 -8.73
N GLU A 250 -23.10 -2.58 -9.62
CA GLU A 250 -23.95 -1.38 -9.58
C GLU A 250 -23.69 -0.41 -8.41
N CYS A 251 -22.78 -0.74 -7.50
CA CYS A 251 -22.29 0.17 -6.47
C CYS A 251 -21.15 1.07 -6.95
N SER A 252 -21.16 2.34 -6.52
CA SER A 252 -20.09 3.29 -6.82
C SER A 252 -20.00 4.41 -5.77
N LYS A 253 -19.02 5.31 -5.95
CA LYS A 253 -18.71 6.47 -5.08
C LYS A 253 -18.17 6.10 -3.70
N SER A 254 -17.18 5.22 -3.64
CA SER A 254 -16.51 4.94 -2.37
C SER A 254 -15.95 6.22 -1.72
N GLU A 255 -16.25 6.38 -0.44
CA GLU A 255 -15.77 7.43 0.45
C GLU A 255 -14.29 7.21 0.78
N LEU A 256 -13.86 5.96 0.98
CA LEU A 256 -12.43 5.63 1.11
C LEU A 256 -11.62 6.13 -0.10
N PHE A 257 -12.08 5.84 -1.32
CA PHE A 257 -11.40 6.30 -2.54
C PHE A 257 -11.54 7.81 -2.77
N SER A 258 -12.71 8.39 -2.47
CA SER A 258 -12.92 9.84 -2.56
C SER A 258 -12.00 10.59 -1.61
N ASN A 259 -11.91 10.15 -0.35
CA ASN A 259 -11.06 10.73 0.68
C ASN A 259 -9.58 10.52 0.36
N PHE A 260 -9.21 9.38 -0.24
CA PHE A 260 -7.86 9.18 -0.75
C PHE A 260 -7.49 10.20 -1.83
N SER A 261 -8.39 10.44 -2.80
CA SER A 261 -8.18 11.45 -3.83
C SER A 261 -7.97 12.83 -3.20
N ASP A 262 -8.84 13.22 -2.28
CA ASP A 262 -8.72 14.49 -1.56
C ASP A 262 -7.43 14.58 -0.75
N PHE A 263 -7.06 13.51 -0.04
CA PHE A 263 -5.80 13.42 0.70
C PHE A 263 -4.58 13.67 -0.20
N ILE A 264 -4.51 13.04 -1.37
CA ILE A 264 -3.39 13.24 -2.30
C ILE A 264 -3.35 14.67 -2.82
N LEU A 265 -4.49 15.22 -3.27
CA LEU A 265 -4.56 16.57 -3.81
C LEU A 265 -4.15 17.60 -2.77
N ASP A 266 -4.68 17.49 -1.55
CA ASP A 266 -4.40 18.42 -0.47
C ASP A 266 -2.93 18.35 -0.04
N ARG A 267 -2.38 17.13 0.14
CA ARG A 267 -0.98 16.96 0.55
C ARG A 267 0.04 17.40 -0.50
N LEU A 268 -0.31 17.31 -1.78
CA LEU A 268 0.53 17.78 -2.88
C LEU A 268 0.26 19.24 -3.26
N LEU A 269 -0.66 19.92 -2.55
CA LEU A 269 -1.07 21.30 -2.82
C LEU A 269 -1.56 21.50 -4.26
N ILE A 270 -2.24 20.49 -4.80
CA ILE A 270 -2.82 20.54 -6.13
C ILE A 270 -4.18 21.24 -6.03
N PRO A 271 -4.38 22.40 -6.67
CA PRO A 271 -5.65 23.11 -6.61
C PRO A 271 -6.76 22.29 -7.27
N LYS A 272 -7.89 22.16 -6.58
CA LYS A 272 -9.11 21.58 -7.15
C LYS A 272 -9.71 22.56 -8.15
N HIS A 273 -9.47 22.33 -9.43
CA HIS A 273 -10.15 23.10 -10.49
C HIS A 273 -11.54 22.50 -10.71
N GLN A 274 -12.57 23.35 -10.79
CA GLN A 274 -13.84 22.90 -11.36
C GLN A 274 -13.58 22.50 -12.81
N ALA A 275 -13.86 21.24 -13.13
CA ALA A 275 -13.78 20.78 -14.50
C ALA A 275 -14.80 21.58 -15.33
N GLU A 276 -14.30 22.46 -16.19
CA GLU A 276 -15.13 23.06 -17.23
C GLU A 276 -15.53 21.91 -18.18
N LEU A 277 -16.75 21.39 -18.01
CA LEU A 277 -17.27 20.24 -18.77
C LEU A 277 -17.15 20.44 -20.29
N GLU A 278 -17.11 21.69 -20.76
CA GLU A 278 -16.89 22.08 -22.16
C GLU A 278 -15.46 21.79 -22.67
N LYS A 279 -14.50 21.43 -21.80
CA LYS A 279 -13.09 21.20 -22.12
C LYS A 279 -12.58 19.80 -21.76
N VAL A 280 -13.46 18.82 -21.53
CA VAL A 280 -13.05 17.45 -21.20
C VAL A 280 -12.43 16.78 -22.44
N ARG A 281 -11.13 16.47 -22.36
CA ARG A 281 -10.42 15.66 -23.37
C ARG A 281 -10.36 14.21 -22.89
N ILE A 282 -11.15 13.35 -23.53
CA ILE A 282 -11.10 11.90 -23.28
C ILE A 282 -9.96 11.31 -24.12
N VAL A 283 -8.99 10.67 -23.45
CA VAL A 283 -7.90 9.94 -24.11
C VAL A 283 -8.13 8.45 -23.90
N ILE A 284 -8.44 7.73 -24.97
CA ILE A 284 -8.63 6.28 -24.93
C ILE A 284 -7.29 5.59 -25.18
N LEU A 285 -6.76 4.92 -24.17
CA LEU A 285 -5.55 4.11 -24.30
C LEU A 285 -5.93 2.70 -24.73
N SER A 286 -5.80 2.42 -26.03
CA SER A 286 -6.00 1.07 -26.58
C SER A 286 -4.71 0.27 -26.50
N ARG A 287 -4.80 -0.96 -25.99
CA ARG A 287 -3.69 -1.93 -26.04
C ARG A 287 -3.91 -2.92 -27.19
N SER A 288 -2.95 -3.00 -28.11
CA SER A 288 -2.95 -3.99 -29.19
C SER A 288 -2.44 -5.35 -28.70
N THR A 289 -3.21 -6.01 -27.84
CA THR A 289 -2.93 -7.40 -27.43
C THR A 289 -3.85 -8.38 -28.16
N SER A 290 -3.52 -9.67 -28.12
CA SER A 290 -4.34 -10.74 -28.73
C SER A 290 -5.69 -10.93 -28.03
N TYR A 291 -5.77 -10.61 -26.73
CA TYR A 291 -6.90 -10.99 -25.88
C TYR A 291 -7.69 -9.80 -25.28
N ARG A 292 -7.09 -8.61 -25.20
CA ARG A 292 -7.72 -7.43 -24.58
C ARG A 292 -7.80 -6.29 -25.59
N ARG A 293 -8.69 -6.44 -26.58
CA ARG A 293 -8.97 -5.45 -27.62
C ARG A 293 -10.28 -4.72 -27.33
N ILE A 294 -10.27 -3.40 -27.49
CA ILE A 294 -11.51 -2.59 -27.48
C ILE A 294 -12.12 -2.71 -28.87
N LEU A 295 -13.06 -3.64 -29.04
CA LEU A 295 -13.62 -4.01 -30.35
C LEU A 295 -14.35 -2.86 -31.04
N ASN A 296 -14.92 -1.93 -30.27
CA ASN A 296 -15.69 -0.79 -30.74
C ASN A 296 -14.94 0.56 -30.58
N ILE A 297 -13.61 0.55 -30.50
CA ILE A 297 -12.84 1.79 -30.22
C ILE A 297 -13.13 2.92 -31.21
N ARG A 298 -13.44 2.60 -32.47
CA ARG A 298 -13.80 3.58 -33.49
C ARG A 298 -15.11 4.30 -33.13
N GLU A 299 -16.11 3.58 -32.62
CA GLU A 299 -17.40 4.18 -32.23
C GLU A 299 -17.21 5.19 -31.09
N VAL A 300 -16.38 4.86 -30.10
CA VAL A 300 -16.12 5.73 -28.94
C VAL A 300 -15.19 6.90 -29.30
N SER A 301 -14.24 6.70 -30.21
CA SER A 301 -13.28 7.76 -30.61
C SER A 301 -13.91 8.85 -31.50
N PHE A 302 -14.98 8.53 -32.23
CA PHE A 302 -15.68 9.47 -33.11
C PHE A 302 -17.01 9.98 -32.54
N SER A 303 -17.45 9.45 -31.40
CA SER A 303 -18.62 9.97 -30.71
C SER A 303 -18.29 11.34 -30.10
N LYS A 304 -18.86 12.41 -30.66
CA LYS A 304 -19.07 13.64 -29.91
C LYS A 304 -20.02 13.30 -28.77
N ILE A 305 -19.47 12.97 -27.60
CA ILE A 305 -20.27 12.84 -26.38
C ILE A 305 -20.77 14.24 -26.05
N LEU A 306 -21.97 14.54 -26.54
CA LEU A 306 -22.72 15.73 -26.17
C LEU A 306 -23.15 15.54 -24.71
N PHE A 307 -22.37 16.10 -23.79
CA PHE A 307 -22.85 16.34 -22.44
C PHE A 307 -23.97 17.39 -22.56
N LYS A 308 -25.23 16.94 -22.61
CA LYS A 308 -26.38 17.84 -22.47
C LYS A 308 -26.35 18.40 -21.05
N LYS A 309 -26.45 19.73 -20.95
CA LYS A 309 -26.62 20.50 -19.71
C LYS A 309 -27.78 19.99 -18.89
#